data_AF-A0A2Z3L7Q3-F1
#
_entry.id   AF-A0A2Z3L7Q3-F1
#
_cell.length_a   1.000
_cell.length_b   1.000
_cell.length_c   1.000
_cell.angle_alpha   90.00
_cell.angle_beta   90.00
_cell.angle_gamma   90.00
#
_symmetry.space_group_name_H-M   'P 1'
#
loop_
_entity.id
_entity.type
_entity.pdbx_description
1 polymer ?
#
loop_
_entity_poly.entity_id
_entity_poly.type
_entity_poly.pdbx_seq_one_letter_code
_entity_poly.pdbx_strand_id
1 'polypeptide(L)'
;MKYITAIAILTGLLGIGMPCPMPSAATASAPLNETLFIQITRDMELLNSWLVTQHYPPETSAHIQHQSYQSLLALYKVDLEAYQASIAYYFTSSLEKALETYGKLYIALEKVRTAC
;
A
#
# COMPACT_ATOMS: atom_id res chain seq x y z
N MET A 1 46.70 24.33 11.55
CA MET A 1 46.62 24.58 13.02
C MET A 1 45.19 25.05 13.30
N LYS A 2 44.36 24.22 13.96
CA LYS A 2 43.92 24.33 15.39
C LYS A 2 43.30 25.71 15.67
N TYR A 3 42.05 25.91 16.15
CA TYR A 3 41.24 25.29 17.22
C TYR A 3 39.74 25.67 16.96
N ILE A 4 38.71 24.80 17.10
CA ILE A 4 37.88 24.52 18.32
C ILE A 4 37.56 25.82 19.10
N THR A 5 36.32 26.30 19.32
CA THR A 5 35.25 25.84 20.25
C THR A 5 34.12 26.89 20.16
N ALA A 6 32.86 26.56 19.83
CA ALA A 6 31.67 26.47 20.70
C ALA A 6 31.38 27.64 21.66
N ILE A 7 30.09 28.08 21.68
CA ILE A 7 29.21 28.62 22.75
C ILE A 7 28.16 29.50 22.03
N ALA A 8 26.90 29.10 21.79
CA ALA A 8 25.78 28.72 22.66
C ALA A 8 25.15 29.90 23.45
N ILE A 9 23.81 29.96 23.36
CA ILE A 9 22.84 30.57 24.31
C ILE A 9 22.56 32.08 24.09
N LEU A 10 21.44 32.45 23.44
CA LEU A 10 20.05 32.58 23.95
C LEU A 10 19.74 34.05 24.25
N THR A 11 18.90 34.66 23.40
CA THR A 11 18.07 35.79 23.83
C THR A 11 16.66 35.52 23.33
N GLY A 12 15.80 35.12 24.28
CA GLY A 12 14.37 35.10 24.07
C GLY A 12 13.84 36.53 24.01
N LEU A 13 12.99 36.79 23.02
CA LEU A 13 12.02 37.86 23.06
C LEU A 13 10.72 37.33 22.46
N LEU A 14 9.72 37.31 23.33
CA LEU A 14 8.36 36.84 23.14
C LEU A 14 7.73 37.46 21.89
N GLY A 15 7.59 36.65 20.85
CA GLY A 15 6.64 36.85 19.77
C GLY A 15 5.88 35.54 19.63
N ILE A 16 4.55 35.59 19.78
CA ILE A 16 3.63 34.46 19.68
C ILE A 16 3.63 33.96 18.23
N GLY A 17 4.68 33.26 17.83
CA GLY A 17 4.69 32.42 16.65
C GLY A 17 4.13 31.09 17.09
N MET A 18 2.87 30.80 16.75
CA MET A 18 2.41 29.41 16.74
C MET A 18 3.49 28.61 16.00
N PRO A 19 4.02 27.50 16.56
CA PRO A 19 4.86 26.63 15.77
C PRO A 19 3.97 26.16 14.62
N CYS A 20 4.20 26.69 13.41
CA CYS A 20 3.68 26.06 12.21
C CYS A 20 4.09 24.60 12.35
N PRO A 21 3.13 23.65 12.35
CA PRO A 21 3.51 22.25 12.28
C PRO A 21 4.38 22.13 11.04
N MET A 22 5.65 21.76 11.24
CA MET A 22 6.48 21.35 10.11
C MET A 22 5.63 20.30 9.37
N PRO A 23 5.46 20.40 8.04
CA PRO A 23 4.86 19.32 7.30
C PRO A 23 5.72 18.10 7.62
N SER A 24 5.15 17.17 8.38
CA SER A 24 5.78 15.89 8.66
C SER A 24 6.11 15.34 7.28
N ALA A 25 7.41 15.16 6.99
CA ALA A 25 7.81 14.44 5.80
C ALA A 25 7.11 13.09 5.92
N ALA A 26 6.07 12.88 5.11
CA ALA A 26 5.33 11.63 5.12
C ALA A 26 6.35 10.57 4.78
N THR A 27 6.74 9.77 5.77
CA THR A 27 7.60 8.63 5.56
C THR A 27 6.85 7.75 4.57
N ALA A 28 7.31 7.71 3.32
CA ALA A 28 6.64 6.92 2.30
C ALA A 28 6.51 5.49 2.83
N SER A 29 5.28 4.98 2.86
CA SER A 29 5.03 3.63 3.37
C SER A 29 5.86 2.65 2.56
N ALA A 30 6.61 1.79 3.25
CA ALA A 30 7.45 0.81 2.57
C ALA A 30 6.54 -0.21 1.85
N PRO A 31 6.88 -0.63 0.62
CA PRO A 31 6.12 -1.66 -0.06
C PRO A 31 6.20 -2.96 0.74
N LEU A 32 5.09 -3.69 0.77
CA LEU A 32 4.99 -5.05 1.29
C LEU A 32 6.00 -5.98 0.62
N ASN A 33 6.35 -7.05 1.34
CA ASN A 33 6.99 -8.21 0.75
C ASN A 33 6.19 -8.72 -0.46
N GLU A 34 6.89 -9.09 -1.54
CA GLU A 34 6.29 -9.52 -2.81
C GLU A 34 5.34 -10.72 -2.68
N THR A 35 5.71 -11.74 -1.90
CA THR A 35 4.86 -12.92 -1.67
C THR A 35 3.54 -12.53 -1.00
N LEU A 36 3.60 -11.66 0.01
CA LEU A 36 2.40 -11.18 0.69
C LEU A 36 1.54 -10.33 -0.25
N PHE A 37 2.17 -9.44 -1.02
CA PHE A 37 1.49 -8.63 -2.03
C PHE A 37 0.77 -9.50 -3.07
N ILE A 38 1.43 -10.53 -3.59
CA ILE A 38 0.83 -11.48 -4.55
C ILE A 38 -0.37 -12.21 -3.94
N GLN A 39 -0.28 -12.66 -2.68
CA GLN A 39 -1.38 -13.36 -2.01
C GLN A 39 -2.62 -12.46 -1.86
N ILE A 40 -2.43 -11.23 -1.38
CA ILE A 40 -3.51 -10.25 -1.24
C ILE A 40 -4.13 -9.94 -2.61
N THR A 41 -3.29 -9.66 -3.61
CA THR A 41 -3.73 -9.32 -4.97
C THR A 41 -4.52 -10.48 -5.59
N ARG A 42 -4.04 -11.73 -5.43
CA ARG A 42 -4.76 -12.94 -5.87
C ARG A 42 -6.16 -13.00 -5.27
N ASP A 43 -6.30 -12.79 -3.97
CA ASP A 43 -7.60 -12.89 -3.30
C ASP A 43 -8.56 -11.77 -3.74
N MET A 44 -8.03 -10.57 -3.99
CA MET A 44 -8.81 -9.47 -4.57
C MET A 44 -9.28 -9.80 -6.01
N GLU A 45 -8.41 -10.39 -6.84
CA GLU A 45 -8.79 -10.80 -8.21
C GLU A 45 -9.83 -11.93 -8.21
N LEU A 46 -9.73 -12.89 -7.29
CA LEU A 46 -10.74 -13.93 -7.12
C LEU A 46 -12.09 -13.34 -6.69
N LEU A 47 -12.09 -12.40 -5.76
CA LEU A 47 -13.29 -11.66 -5.36
C LEU A 47 -13.90 -10.90 -6.54
N ASN A 48 -13.09 -10.17 -7.31
CA ASN A 48 -13.56 -9.43 -8.49
C ASN A 48 -14.17 -10.37 -9.52
N SER A 49 -13.50 -11.49 -9.78
CA SER A 49 -13.99 -12.53 -10.68
C SER A 49 -15.33 -13.08 -10.21
N TRP A 50 -15.47 -13.37 -8.91
CA TRP A 50 -16.74 -13.80 -8.34
C TRP A 50 -17.82 -12.72 -8.49
N LEU A 51 -17.55 -11.46 -8.15
CA LEU A 51 -18.52 -10.36 -8.26
C LEU A 51 -19.08 -10.19 -9.68
N VAL A 52 -18.21 -10.33 -10.69
CA VAL A 52 -18.62 -10.28 -12.11
C VAL A 52 -19.64 -11.37 -12.45
N THR A 53 -19.59 -12.54 -11.78
CA THR A 53 -20.53 -13.65 -12.03
C THR A 53 -21.88 -13.50 -11.32
N GLN A 54 -22.01 -12.60 -10.34
CA GLN A 54 -23.21 -12.52 -9.50
C GLN A 54 -24.34 -11.65 -10.07
N HIS A 55 -24.12 -10.97 -11.20
CA HIS A 55 -25.12 -10.10 -11.86
C HIS A 55 -25.74 -9.02 -10.95
N TYR A 56 -25.01 -8.56 -9.94
CA TYR A 56 -25.48 -7.47 -9.08
C TYR A 56 -25.52 -6.13 -9.82
N PRO A 57 -26.40 -5.20 -9.38
CA PRO A 57 -26.33 -3.81 -9.79
C PRO A 57 -24.91 -3.23 -9.54
N PRO A 58 -24.41 -2.32 -10.39
CA PRO A 58 -23.06 -1.77 -10.24
C PRO A 58 -22.76 -1.16 -8.86
N GLU A 59 -23.74 -0.47 -8.27
CA GLU A 59 -23.65 0.11 -6.93
C GLU A 59 -23.48 -0.96 -5.83
N THR A 60 -24.19 -2.08 -5.94
CA THR A 60 -24.07 -3.21 -5.02
C THR A 60 -22.71 -3.88 -5.16
N SER A 61 -22.25 -4.13 -6.39
CA SER A 61 -20.91 -4.68 -6.65
C SER A 61 -19.81 -3.79 -6.08
N ALA A 62 -19.90 -2.47 -6.28
CA ALA A 62 -18.93 -1.52 -5.75
C ALA A 62 -18.92 -1.50 -4.21
N HIS A 63 -20.09 -1.56 -3.57
CA HIS A 63 -20.19 -1.62 -2.12
C HIS A 63 -19.55 -2.89 -1.54
N ILE A 64 -19.88 -4.05 -2.12
CA ILE A 64 -19.31 -5.34 -1.69
C ILE A 64 -17.81 -5.36 -1.92
N GLN A 65 -17.34 -4.88 -3.07
CA GLN A 65 -15.91 -4.81 -3.38
C GLN A 65 -15.16 -3.97 -2.34
N HIS A 66 -15.67 -2.77 -2.04
CA HIS A 66 -15.03 -1.87 -1.07
C HIS A 66 -14.91 -2.50 0.33
N GLN A 67 -16.01 -3.06 0.86
CA GLN A 67 -16.02 -3.70 2.18
C GLN A 67 -15.11 -4.93 2.22
N SER A 68 -15.13 -5.73 1.16
CA SER A 68 -14.35 -6.96 1.08
C SER A 68 -12.86 -6.65 0.94
N TYR A 69 -12.48 -5.61 0.20
CA TYR A 69 -11.09 -5.16 0.11
C TYR A 69 -10.55 -4.72 1.47
N GLN A 70 -11.31 -3.93 2.22
CA GLN A 70 -10.93 -3.55 3.59
C GLN A 70 -10.78 -4.78 4.49
N SER A 71 -11.71 -5.73 4.39
CA SER A 71 -11.70 -6.96 5.17
C SER A 71 -10.50 -7.86 4.84
N LEU A 72 -10.14 -7.97 3.55
CA LEU A 72 -8.96 -8.70 3.11
C LEU A 72 -7.67 -8.07 3.64
N LEU A 73 -7.52 -6.75 3.50
CA LEU A 73 -6.34 -6.06 4.04
C LEU A 73 -6.22 -6.26 5.56
N ALA A 74 -7.33 -6.17 6.29
CA ALA A 74 -7.36 -6.45 7.73
C ALA A 74 -7.00 -7.90 8.07
N LEU A 75 -7.48 -8.89 7.29
CA LEU A 75 -7.13 -10.31 7.45
C LEU A 75 -5.62 -10.54 7.34
N TYR A 76 -4.97 -9.88 6.39
CA TYR A 76 -3.53 -9.94 6.17
C TYR A 76 -2.73 -9.01 7.10
N LYS A 77 -3.41 -8.23 7.97
CA LYS A 77 -2.81 -7.22 8.86
C LYS A 77 -1.99 -6.18 8.08
N VAL A 78 -2.50 -5.79 6.92
CA VAL A 78 -1.88 -4.82 6.02
C VAL A 78 -2.69 -3.53 6.04
N ASP A 79 -2.00 -2.40 6.12
CA ASP A 79 -2.62 -1.09 6.00
C ASP A 79 -2.83 -0.72 4.51
N LEU A 80 -3.81 0.16 4.27
CA LEU A 80 -4.17 0.58 2.91
C LEU A 80 -3.04 1.34 2.21
N GLU A 81 -2.29 2.19 2.91
CA GLU A 81 -1.18 2.97 2.37
C GLU A 81 -0.02 2.08 1.95
N ALA A 82 0.35 1.06 2.76
CA ALA A 82 1.37 0.08 2.40
C ALA A 82 0.96 -0.74 1.18
N TYR A 83 -0.32 -1.14 1.09
CA TYR A 83 -0.81 -1.85 -0.09
C TYR A 83 -0.79 -0.96 -1.35
N GLN A 84 -1.19 0.31 -1.24
CA GLN A 84 -1.10 1.27 -2.34
C GLN A 84 0.35 1.54 -2.76
N ALA A 85 1.27 1.65 -1.80
CA ALA A 85 2.70 1.77 -2.07
C ALA A 85 3.22 0.53 -2.81
N SER A 86 2.76 -0.67 -2.44
CA SER A 86 3.07 -1.91 -3.18
C SER A 86 2.52 -1.90 -4.60
N ILE A 87 1.29 -1.44 -4.84
CA ILE A 87 0.76 -1.33 -6.21
C ILE A 87 1.68 -0.43 -7.05
N ALA A 88 2.02 0.75 -6.53
CA ALA A 88 2.91 1.68 -7.22
C ALA A 88 4.29 1.04 -7.49
N TYR A 89 4.82 0.31 -6.51
CA TYR A 89 6.13 -0.33 -6.60
C TYR A 89 6.17 -1.55 -7.54
N TYR A 90 5.15 -2.41 -7.54
CA TYR A 90 5.16 -3.67 -8.29
C TYR A 90 4.53 -3.55 -9.68
N PHE A 91 3.49 -2.73 -9.85
CA PHE A 91 2.77 -2.62 -11.12
C PHE A 91 3.04 -1.32 -11.88
N THR A 92 3.42 -0.24 -11.20
CA THR A 92 3.56 1.07 -11.85
C THR A 92 5.02 1.49 -12.07
N SER A 93 5.99 0.95 -11.33
CA SER A 93 7.37 1.42 -11.39
C SER A 93 8.06 1.14 -12.73
N SER A 94 7.79 -0.01 -13.36
CA SER A 94 8.32 -0.38 -14.67
C SER A 94 7.51 -1.52 -15.28
N LEU A 95 7.51 -1.60 -16.61
CA LEU A 95 6.83 -2.67 -17.36
C LEU A 95 7.41 -4.05 -17.02
N GLU A 96 8.74 -4.17 -16.94
CA GLU A 96 9.42 -5.43 -16.63
C GLU A 96 8.97 -6.01 -15.29
N LYS A 97 8.96 -5.17 -14.24
CA LYS A 97 8.53 -5.60 -12.90
C LYS A 97 7.04 -5.94 -12.85
N ALA A 98 6.22 -5.16 -13.55
CA ALA A 98 4.79 -5.45 -13.67
C ALA A 98 4.57 -6.84 -14.29
N LEU A 99 5.25 -7.14 -15.41
CA LEU A 99 5.15 -8.44 -16.08
C LEU A 99 5.62 -9.59 -15.20
N GLU A 100 6.74 -9.42 -14.50
CA GLU A 100 7.23 -10.43 -13.55
C GLU A 100 6.20 -10.69 -12.43
N THR A 101 5.68 -9.62 -11.83
CA THR A 101 4.69 -9.70 -10.75
C THR A 101 3.40 -10.36 -11.25
N TYR A 102 2.91 -9.99 -12.44
CA TYR A 102 1.75 -10.61 -13.06
C TYR A 102 1.98 -12.10 -13.36
N GLY A 103 3.18 -12.49 -13.79
CA GLY A 103 3.54 -13.90 -13.97
C GLY A 103 3.41 -14.71 -12.68
N LYS A 104 3.88 -14.16 -11.56
CA LYS A 104 3.75 -14.80 -10.24
C LYS A 104 2.29 -14.82 -9.76
N LEU A 105 1.54 -13.75 -9.98
CA LEU A 105 0.10 -13.68 -9.69
C LEU A 105 -0.69 -14.73 -10.47
N TYR A 106 -0.40 -14.89 -11.76
CA TYR A 106 -1.02 -15.92 -12.61
C TYR A 106 -0.77 -17.33 -12.08
N ILE A 107 0.48 -17.65 -11.72
CA ILE A 107 0.81 -18.95 -11.11
C ILE A 107 0.03 -19.14 -9.79
N ALA A 108 -0.12 -18.09 -8.99
CA ALA A 108 -0.86 -18.16 -7.74
C ALA A 108 -2.37 -18.41 -7.96
N LEU A 109 -2.97 -17.82 -8.99
CA LEU A 109 -4.36 -18.05 -9.40
C LEU A 109 -4.56 -19.49 -9.94
N GLU A 110 -3.65 -19.96 -10.80
CA GLU A 110 -3.69 -21.32 -11.35
C GLU A 110 -3.63 -22.42 -10.27
N LYS A 111 -2.89 -22.17 -9.19
CA LYS A 111 -2.85 -23.08 -8.04
C LYS A 111 -4.20 -23.20 -7.34
N VAL A 112 -4.96 -22.11 -7.25
CA VAL A 112 -6.31 -22.15 -6.67
C VAL A 112 -7.26 -22.92 -7.59
N ARG A 113 -7.16 -22.69 -8.91
CA ARG A 113 -7.98 -23.40 -9.91
C ARG A 113 -7.79 -24.92 -9.88
N THR A 114 -6.56 -25.38 -9.65
CA THR A 114 -6.20 -26.81 -9.69
C THR A 114 -6.31 -27.52 -8.34
N ALA A 115 -6.58 -26.79 -7.25
CA ALA A 115 -6.76 -27.34 -5.91
C ALA A 115 -8.21 -27.75 -5.58
N CYS A 116 -9.16 -27.44 -6.48
CA CYS A 116 -10.58 -27.82 -6.39
C CYS A 116 -10.89 -28.95 -7.38
#